data_AF-A0A349ZXF2-F1
#
_entry.id   AF-A0A349ZXF2-F1
#
_cell.length_a   1.000
_cell.length_b   1.000
_cell.length_c   1.000
_cell.angle_alpha   90.00
_cell.angle_beta   90.00
_cell.angle_gamma   90.00
#
_symmetry.space_group_name_H-M   'P 1'
#
loop_
_entity.id
_entity.type
_entity.pdbx_description
1 polymer ?
#
loop_
_entity_poly.entity_id
_entity_poly.type
_entity_poly.pdbx_seq_one_letter_code
_entity_poly.pdbx_strand_id
1 'polypeptide(L)'
;MKTDISSFLTITAVAALLFACNERDEEHLITDVQPVKIDSIRIAQDTMNVFDIQSIRTYSTYAGNCEGFYGYDYLHTDVRSRQVVSYKYKTKANCTEPTVHASQINFRPQYTGDFI
;
A
#
# COMPACT_ATOMS: atom_id res chain seq x y z
N MET A 1 3.76 31.27 -51.06
CA MET A 1 2.54 30.69 -50.46
C MET A 1 2.65 29.16 -50.31
N LYS A 2 3.75 28.66 -49.74
CA LYS A 2 4.00 27.22 -49.47
C LYS A 2 4.83 27.06 -48.18
N THR A 3 5.68 28.04 -47.90
CA THR A 3 6.47 28.21 -46.67
C THR A 3 5.61 28.52 -45.43
N ASP A 4 4.50 29.25 -45.57
CA ASP A 4 3.69 29.69 -44.42
C ASP A 4 2.85 28.56 -43.79
N ILE A 5 2.42 27.59 -44.61
CA ILE A 5 1.60 26.45 -44.16
C ILE A 5 2.45 25.44 -43.39
N SER A 6 3.71 25.25 -43.78
CA SER A 6 4.65 24.34 -43.10
C SER A 6 5.03 24.81 -41.70
N SER A 7 5.18 26.13 -41.50
CA SER A 7 5.51 26.70 -40.19
C SER A 7 4.33 26.71 -39.22
N PHE A 8 3.10 26.84 -39.72
CA PHE A 8 1.90 26.73 -38.88
C PHE A 8 1.68 25.29 -38.38
N LEU A 9 1.94 24.29 -39.22
CA LEU A 9 1.79 22.88 -38.87
C LEU A 9 2.77 22.44 -37.77
N THR A 10 4.02 22.93 -37.81
CA THR A 10 5.04 22.64 -36.79
C THR A 10 4.75 23.33 -35.46
N ILE A 11 4.29 24.58 -35.46
CA ILE A 11 3.91 25.29 -34.22
C ILE A 11 2.72 24.59 -33.53
N THR A 12 1.74 24.13 -34.29
CA THR A 12 0.55 23.46 -33.75
C THR A 12 0.90 22.07 -33.19
N ALA A 13 1.81 21.34 -33.84
CA ALA A 13 2.29 20.05 -33.34
C ALA A 13 3.11 20.17 -32.04
N VAL A 14 3.94 21.21 -31.91
CA VAL A 14 4.68 21.49 -30.67
C VAL A 14 3.74 21.90 -29.54
N ALA A 15 2.70 22.68 -29.82
CA ALA A 15 1.68 23.03 -28.83
C ALA A 15 0.90 21.80 -28.35
N ALA A 16 0.52 20.89 -29.24
CA ALA A 16 -0.18 19.64 -28.87
C ALA A 16 0.68 18.72 -27.97
N LEU A 17 2.00 18.69 -28.19
CA LEU A 17 2.94 17.96 -27.32
C LEU A 17 3.08 18.58 -25.92
N LEU A 18 2.84 19.89 -25.76
CA LEU A 18 2.87 20.55 -24.45
C LEU A 18 1.60 20.28 -23.62
N PHE A 19 0.46 20.01 -24.25
CA PHE A 19 -0.81 19.68 -23.57
C PHE A 19 -1.04 18.17 -23.36
N ALA A 20 -0.29 17.31 -24.05
CA ALA A 20 -0.43 15.85 -23.95
C ALA A 20 0.12 15.26 -22.63
N CYS A 21 0.88 16.03 -21.85
CA CYS A 21 1.47 15.57 -20.59
C CYS A 21 0.67 16.08 -19.38
N ASN A 22 -0.62 15.77 -19.29
CA ASN A 22 -1.36 15.96 -18.04
C ASN A 22 -2.33 14.80 -17.76
N GLU A 23 -1.89 13.57 -18.02
CA GLU A 23 -2.57 12.35 -17.60
C GLU A 23 -2.15 11.98 -16.17
N ARG A 24 -2.29 12.90 -15.21
CA ARG A 24 -2.29 12.47 -13.81
C ARG A 24 -3.63 11.78 -13.58
N ASP A 25 -3.63 10.45 -13.59
CA ASP A 25 -4.76 9.64 -13.13
C ASP A 25 -5.01 9.94 -11.64
N GLU A 26 -5.77 11.00 -11.39
CA GLU A 26 -6.11 11.45 -10.05
C GLU A 26 -6.93 10.41 -9.28
N GLU A 27 -7.54 9.46 -9.99
CA GLU A 27 -8.31 8.36 -9.41
C GLU A 27 -7.46 7.44 -8.53
N HIS A 28 -6.17 7.29 -8.84
CA HIS A 28 -5.24 6.44 -8.11
C HIS A 28 -4.49 7.18 -6.99
N LEU A 29 -4.74 8.47 -6.79
CA LEU A 29 -4.13 9.21 -5.70
C LEU A 29 -4.73 8.76 -4.36
N ILE A 30 -3.85 8.45 -3.41
CA ILE A 30 -4.26 8.20 -2.02
C ILE A 30 -4.84 9.49 -1.45
N THR A 31 -6.09 9.43 -1.02
CA THR A 31 -6.80 10.54 -0.39
C THR A 31 -6.84 10.44 1.13
N ASP A 32 -6.72 9.24 1.66
CA ASP A 32 -6.84 8.97 3.10
C ASP A 32 -6.03 7.73 3.50
N VAL A 33 -5.57 7.72 4.75
CA VAL A 33 -4.90 6.58 5.39
C VAL A 33 -5.47 6.45 6.80
N GLN A 34 -5.99 5.27 7.12
CA GLN A 34 -6.65 5.03 8.39
C GLN A 34 -6.37 3.63 8.94
N PRO A 35 -6.47 3.41 10.25
CA PRO A 35 -6.31 2.08 10.85
C PRO A 35 -7.31 1.08 10.26
N VAL A 36 -6.85 -0.14 10.04
CA VAL A 36 -7.68 -1.27 9.59
C VAL A 36 -7.49 -2.46 10.51
N LYS A 37 -8.58 -3.19 10.73
CA LYS A 37 -8.54 -4.43 11.49
C LYS A 37 -7.81 -5.51 10.69
N ILE A 38 -7.01 -6.31 11.38
CA ILE A 38 -6.52 -7.59 10.88
C ILE A 38 -7.59 -8.63 11.19
N ASP A 39 -8.15 -9.25 10.15
CA ASP A 39 -9.26 -10.20 10.29
C ASP A 39 -8.76 -11.55 10.79
N SER A 40 -7.60 -11.99 10.30
CA SER A 40 -6.94 -13.21 10.77
C SER A 40 -5.44 -13.15 10.54
N ILE A 41 -4.73 -14.03 11.24
CA ILE A 41 -3.29 -14.21 11.10
C ILE A 41 -2.96 -15.68 10.87
N ARG A 42 -1.84 -15.91 10.21
CA ARG A 42 -1.22 -17.23 10.08
C ARG A 42 0.23 -17.14 10.51
N ILE A 43 0.54 -17.89 11.55
CA ILE A 43 1.87 -18.04 12.12
C ILE A 43 2.37 -19.43 11.67
N ALA A 44 3.58 -19.49 11.09
CA ALA A 44 4.13 -20.75 10.58
C ALA A 44 4.50 -21.73 11.70
N GLN A 45 5.12 -21.21 12.76
CA GLN A 45 5.56 -21.97 13.94
C GLN A 45 5.35 -21.10 15.19
N ASP A 46 4.94 -21.69 16.30
CA ASP A 46 4.76 -20.98 17.58
C ASP A 46 6.07 -20.76 18.34
N THR A 47 7.14 -21.45 17.92
CA THR A 47 8.46 -21.46 18.55
C THR A 47 9.53 -21.17 17.49
N MET A 48 10.50 -20.31 17.82
CA MET A 48 11.62 -19.95 16.96
C MET A 48 12.86 -19.59 17.78
N ASN A 49 14.04 -19.56 17.18
CA ASN A 49 15.24 -19.13 17.90
C ASN A 49 15.25 -17.61 18.09
N VAL A 50 15.96 -17.16 19.11
CA VAL A 50 16.25 -15.75 19.30
C VAL A 50 17.03 -15.23 18.09
N PHE A 51 16.68 -14.03 17.64
CA PHE A 51 17.25 -13.34 16.48
C PHE A 51 16.90 -13.90 15.09
N ASP A 52 16.22 -15.04 15.00
CA ASP A 52 15.63 -15.50 13.74
C ASP A 52 14.49 -14.57 13.31
N ILE A 53 14.17 -14.57 12.01
CA ILE A 53 13.04 -13.83 11.47
C ILE A 53 11.96 -14.82 11.08
N GLN A 54 10.75 -14.61 11.60
CA GLN A 54 9.57 -15.34 11.20
C GLN A 54 8.55 -14.39 10.60
N SER A 55 8.10 -14.70 9.40
CA SER A 55 7.03 -13.97 8.74
C SER A 55 5.66 -14.43 9.25
N ILE A 56 4.89 -13.51 9.80
CA ILE A 56 3.49 -13.70 10.17
C ILE A 56 2.65 -13.14 9.04
N ARG A 57 1.82 -13.98 8.42
CA ARG A 57 0.89 -13.51 7.40
C ARG A 57 -0.35 -12.95 8.07
N THR A 58 -0.78 -11.78 7.64
CA THR A 58 -2.01 -11.14 8.08
C THR A 58 -2.98 -11.07 6.92
N TYR A 59 -4.27 -11.15 7.23
CA TYR A 59 -5.34 -11.06 6.25
C TYR A 59 -6.30 -9.98 6.69
N SER A 60 -6.57 -9.04 5.79
CA SER A 60 -7.50 -7.94 6.00
C SER A 60 -8.40 -7.80 4.78
N THR A 61 -9.65 -7.44 5.03
CA THR A 61 -10.65 -7.20 4.00
C THR A 61 -10.63 -5.72 3.62
N TYR A 62 -10.54 -5.45 2.32
CA TYR A 62 -10.52 -4.10 1.75
C TYR A 62 -11.63 -3.96 0.72
N ALA A 63 -12.22 -2.77 0.60
CA ALA A 63 -13.09 -2.49 -0.54
C ALA A 63 -12.27 -2.53 -1.84
N GLY A 64 -12.67 -3.38 -2.79
CA GLY A 64 -11.88 -3.62 -3.99
C GLY A 64 -11.67 -2.36 -4.84
N ASN A 65 -10.56 -2.30 -5.57
CA ASN A 65 -10.12 -1.21 -6.46
C ASN A 65 -9.85 0.16 -5.81
N CYS A 66 -10.45 0.47 -4.65
CA CYS A 66 -10.35 1.79 -4.04
C CYS A 66 -9.57 1.80 -2.71
N GLU A 67 -9.49 0.66 -2.01
CA GLU A 67 -8.74 0.49 -0.77
C GLU A 67 -7.67 -0.61 -0.90
N GLY A 68 -6.66 -0.55 -0.04
CA GLY A 68 -5.64 -1.58 0.04
C GLY A 68 -4.72 -1.40 1.23
N PHE A 69 -3.76 -2.31 1.37
CA PHE A 69 -2.77 -2.25 2.43
C PHE A 69 -1.82 -1.07 2.23
N TYR A 70 -1.71 -0.21 3.23
CA TYR A 70 -0.78 0.92 3.21
C TYR A 70 0.51 0.62 3.98
N GLY A 71 0.38 0.00 5.14
CA GLY A 71 1.50 -0.24 6.04
C GLY A 71 1.04 -0.76 7.39
N TYR A 72 2.00 -1.01 8.28
CA TYR A 72 1.72 -1.29 9.68
C TYR A 72 2.74 -0.59 10.57
N ASP A 73 2.30 -0.20 11.75
CA ASP A 73 3.18 0.19 12.84
C ASP A 73 3.44 -1.01 13.74
N TYR A 74 4.71 -1.18 14.12
CA TYR A 74 5.17 -2.29 14.95
C TYR A 74 5.83 -1.75 16.22
N LEU A 75 5.01 -1.63 17.27
CA LEU A 75 5.39 -0.96 18.51
C LEU A 75 5.91 -1.96 19.54
N HIS A 76 7.05 -1.63 20.13
CA HIS A 76 7.63 -2.37 21.26
C HIS A 76 7.08 -1.76 22.55
N THR A 77 5.97 -2.28 23.05
CA THR A 77 5.30 -1.78 24.26
C THR A 77 5.98 -2.27 25.54
N ASP A 78 6.62 -3.45 25.49
CA ASP A 78 7.44 -4.02 26.56
C ASP A 78 8.51 -4.95 25.95
N VAL A 79 9.40 -5.52 26.77
CA VAL A 79 10.45 -6.48 26.37
C VAL A 79 9.87 -7.60 25.51
N ARG A 80 8.72 -8.15 25.91
CA ARG A 80 8.03 -9.28 25.26
C ARG A 80 6.64 -8.96 24.69
N SER A 81 6.20 -7.70 24.76
CA SER A 81 4.90 -7.31 24.20
C SER A 81 5.06 -6.48 22.93
N ARG A 82 4.22 -6.77 21.94
CA ARG A 82 4.23 -6.10 20.64
C ARG A 82 2.81 -5.67 20.31
N GLN A 83 2.65 -4.38 20.03
CA GLN A 83 1.39 -3.87 19.51
C GLN A 83 1.56 -3.59 18.02
N VAL A 84 0.68 -4.18 17.21
CA VAL A 84 0.66 -3.97 15.77
C VAL A 84 -0.60 -3.24 15.38
N VAL A 85 -0.45 -2.13 14.64
CA VAL A 85 -1.56 -1.39 14.05
C VAL A 85 -1.39 -1.44 12.54
N SER A 86 -2.36 -2.02 11.84
CA SER A 86 -2.37 -2.06 10.37
C SER A 86 -3.12 -0.84 9.83
N TYR A 87 -2.69 -0.34 8.68
CA TYR A 87 -3.28 0.80 8.01
C TYR A 87 -3.73 0.44 6.60
N LYS A 88 -4.87 0.99 6.20
CA LYS A 88 -5.36 0.95 4.83
C LYS A 88 -5.25 2.32 4.19
N TYR A 89 -5.00 2.36 2.88
CA TYR A 89 -5.19 3.56 2.09
C TYR A 89 -6.59 3.54 1.47
N LYS A 90 -7.07 4.73 1.09
CA LYS A 90 -8.23 4.92 0.23
C LYS A 90 -7.88 5.88 -0.91
N THR A 91 -8.41 5.59 -2.10
CA THR A 91 -8.28 6.42 -3.30
C THR A 91 -9.63 6.97 -3.74
N LYS A 92 -9.65 7.79 -4.80
CA LYS A 92 -10.89 8.31 -5.41
C LYS A 92 -11.58 7.31 -6.34
N ALA A 93 -10.94 6.19 -6.68
CA ALA A 93 -11.50 5.18 -7.55
C ALA A 93 -12.82 4.60 -6.98
N ASN A 94 -13.70 4.14 -7.87
CA ASN A 94 -14.94 3.48 -7.47
C ASN A 94 -14.65 2.14 -6.79
N CYS A 95 -15.20 1.97 -5.59
CA CYS A 95 -15.06 0.73 -4.83
C CYS A 95 -15.91 -0.39 -5.45
N THR A 96 -15.34 -1.59 -5.49
CA THR A 96 -16.06 -2.82 -5.84
C THR A 96 -16.21 -3.72 -4.62
N GLU A 97 -16.74 -4.93 -4.84
CA GLU A 97 -16.91 -5.94 -3.80
C GLU A 97 -15.65 -6.12 -2.94
N PRO A 98 -15.79 -6.26 -1.61
CA PRO A 98 -14.66 -6.42 -0.72
C PRO A 98 -13.86 -7.68 -1.06
N THR A 99 -12.54 -7.56 -0.97
CA THR A 99 -11.61 -8.66 -1.22
C THR A 99 -10.62 -8.79 -0.09
N VAL A 100 -10.24 -10.04 0.21
CA VAL A 100 -9.24 -10.33 1.24
C VAL A 100 -7.86 -10.20 0.62
N HIS A 101 -7.04 -9.34 1.21
CA HIS A 101 -5.63 -9.22 0.84
C HIS A 101 -4.74 -9.77 1.96
N ALA A 102 -3.65 -10.40 1.55
CA ALA A 102 -2.62 -10.89 2.45
C ALA A 102 -1.49 -9.87 2.57
N SER A 103 -1.09 -9.58 3.80
CA SER A 103 0.08 -8.79 4.14
C SER A 103 1.02 -9.61 5.04
N GLN A 104 2.19 -9.06 5.33
CA GLN A 104 3.22 -9.74 6.11
C GLN A 104 3.80 -8.82 7.18
N ILE A 105 3.97 -9.37 8.38
CA ILE A 105 4.74 -8.77 9.46
C ILE A 105 5.96 -9.66 9.71
N ASN A 106 7.14 -9.07 9.84
CA ASN A 106 8.34 -9.81 10.21
C ASN A 106 8.57 -9.71 11.72
N PHE A 107 8.45 -10.84 12.41
CA PHE A 107 8.69 -10.99 13.83
C PHE A 107 10.14 -11.45 14.07
N ARG A 108 10.83 -10.81 15.01
CA ARG A 108 12.21 -11.16 15.41
C ARG A 108 12.38 -10.99 16.92
N PRO A 109 12.35 -12.07 17.71
CA PRO A 109 12.53 -11.99 19.15
C PRO A 109 13.99 -11.68 19.50
N GLN A 110 14.20 -10.86 20.54
CA GLN A 110 15.53 -10.51 21.05
C GLN A 110 15.91 -11.25 22.34
N TYR A 111 14.93 -11.91 22.96
CA TYR A 111 15.06 -12.64 24.23
C TYR A 111 14.23 -13.92 24.17
N THR A 112 14.56 -14.89 25.01
CA THR A 112 13.77 -16.12 25.16
C THR A 112 12.49 -15.87 25.97
N GLY A 113 11.43 -16.63 25.67
CA GLY A 113 10.17 -16.63 26.40
C GLY A 113 8.97 -16.34 25.51
N ASP A 114 7.80 -16.27 26.12
CA ASP A 114 6.55 -16.08 25.39
C ASP A 114 6.33 -14.61 25.02
N PHE A 115 6.02 -14.34 23.75
CA PHE A 115 5.71 -13.02 23.24
C PHE A 115 4.19 -12.86 23.04
N ILE A 116 3.68 -11.67 23.37
CA ILE A 116 2.26 -11.31 23.26
C ILE A 116 2.10 -10.10 22.35
#